data_AF-A0A7V9CRR2-F1
#
_entry.id   AF-A0A7V9CRR2-F1
#
_cell.length_a   1.000
_cell.length_b   1.000
_cell.length_c   1.000
_cell.angle_alpha   90.00
_cell.angle_beta   90.00
_cell.angle_gamma   90.00
#
_symmetry.space_group_name_H-M   'P 1'
#
loop_
_entity.id
_entity.type
_entity.pdbx_description
1 polymer ?
#
loop_
_entity_poly.entity_id
_entity_poly.type
_entity_poly.pdbx_seq_one_letter_code
_entity_poly.pdbx_strand_id
1 'polypeptide(L)'
;ELAQFAKVVKAHEVAHVAALKGALGAKAVKKPKFNFKGTTSNPAKFAATAQVLEDTGVAAYLGQVGNIKSKTVLAAAGSILPVEARHAAWIRDINGGRGKNNPAPAAFEKGKTDKQILAIVKSTGFIVG
;
A
#
# COMPACT_ATOMS: atom_id res chain seq x y z
N GLU A 1 -16.29 3.84 11.58
CA GLU A 1 -15.70 3.13 10.43
C GLU A 1 -14.19 3.32 10.29
N LEU A 2 -13.66 4.53 10.13
CA LEU A 2 -12.21 4.76 9.92
C LEU A 2 -11.28 4.10 10.96
N ALA A 3 -11.69 4.05 12.23
CA ALA A 3 -10.93 3.35 13.27
C ALA A 3 -10.91 1.82 13.08
N GLN A 4 -11.96 1.23 12.53
CA GLN A 4 -12.02 -0.19 12.19
C GLN A 4 -11.12 -0.49 10.99
N PHE A 5 -11.20 0.34 9.94
CA PHE A 5 -10.26 0.30 8.81
C PHE A 5 -8.81 0.31 9.32
N ALA A 6 -8.45 1.28 10.17
CA ALA A 6 -7.08 1.39 10.69
C ALA A 6 -6.62 0.13 11.47
N LYS A 7 -7.51 -0.51 12.23
CA LYS A 7 -7.19 -1.74 12.98
C LYS A 7 -6.99 -2.93 12.04
N VAL A 8 -7.89 -3.11 11.08
CA VAL A 8 -7.85 -4.23 10.12
C VAL A 8 -6.62 -4.10 9.22
N VAL A 9 -6.45 -2.95 8.58
CA VAL A 9 -5.33 -2.71 7.67
C VAL A 9 -4.00 -2.84 8.40
N LYS A 10 -3.84 -2.27 9.60
CA LYS A 10 -2.62 -2.48 10.40
C LYS A 10 -2.29 -3.96 10.60
N ALA A 11 -3.27 -4.80 10.94
CA ALA A 11 -3.03 -6.21 11.15
C ALA A 11 -2.62 -6.92 9.85
N HIS A 12 -3.26 -6.54 8.73
CA HIS A 12 -2.92 -7.08 7.41
C HIS A 12 -1.53 -6.64 6.96
N GLU A 13 -1.16 -5.36 7.11
CA GLU A 13 0.17 -4.85 6.76
C GLU A 13 1.29 -5.57 7.52
N VAL A 14 1.08 -5.90 8.80
CA VAL A 14 2.02 -6.71 9.58
C VAL A 14 2.15 -8.11 8.98
N ALA A 15 1.04 -8.74 8.61
CA ALA A 15 1.03 -10.06 7.99
C ALA A 15 1.66 -10.06 6.58
N HIS A 16 1.37 -9.03 5.76
CA HIS A 16 1.96 -8.83 4.44
C HIS A 16 3.49 -8.73 4.52
N VAL A 17 4.00 -7.90 5.44
CA VAL A 17 5.45 -7.77 5.67
C VAL A 17 6.07 -9.09 6.12
N ALA A 18 5.41 -9.85 7.00
CA ALA A 18 5.90 -11.15 7.44
C ALA A 18 5.95 -12.16 6.28
N ALA A 19 4.89 -12.23 5.47
CA ALA A 19 4.81 -13.10 4.30
C ALA A 19 5.92 -12.77 3.27
N LEU A 20 6.10 -11.48 2.95
CA LEU A 20 7.16 -11.04 2.03
C LEU A 20 8.56 -11.32 2.57
N LYS A 21 8.82 -11.09 3.87
CA LYS A 21 10.11 -11.43 4.49
C LYS A 21 10.39 -12.92 4.41
N GLY A 22 9.39 -13.76 4.68
CA GLY A 22 9.51 -15.21 4.52
C GLY A 22 9.82 -15.61 3.07
N ALA A 23 9.10 -15.05 2.10
CA ALA A 23 9.29 -15.35 0.69
C ALA A 23 10.63 -14.85 0.11
N LEU A 24 11.14 -13.71 0.60
CA LEU A 24 12.39 -13.09 0.15
C LEU A 24 13.62 -13.66 0.87
N GLY A 25 13.47 -14.16 2.09
CA GLY A 25 14.57 -14.66 2.92
C GLY A 25 15.67 -13.61 3.09
N ALA A 26 16.92 -13.99 2.81
CA ALA A 26 18.07 -13.08 2.90
C ALA A 26 18.00 -11.84 1.98
N LYS A 27 17.12 -11.85 0.95
CA LYS A 27 16.92 -10.71 0.05
C LYS A 27 15.92 -9.68 0.60
N ALA A 28 15.30 -9.95 1.76
CA ALA A 28 14.37 -9.01 2.37
C ALA A 28 15.09 -7.72 2.81
N VAL A 29 14.51 -6.57 2.46
CA VAL A 29 15.07 -5.27 2.84
C VAL A 29 14.75 -4.93 4.30
N LYS A 30 15.63 -4.14 4.92
CA LYS A 30 15.41 -3.64 6.29
C LYS A 30 14.23 -2.66 6.32
N LYS A 31 13.45 -2.71 7.41
CA LYS A 31 12.37 -1.76 7.66
C LYS A 31 12.96 -0.33 7.76
N PRO A 32 12.49 0.65 6.97
CA PRO A 32 12.93 2.04 7.12
C PRO A 32 12.35 2.67 8.40
N LYS A 33 12.95 3.77 8.85
CA LYS A 33 12.35 4.61 9.88
C LYS A 33 11.35 5.55 9.24
N PHE A 34 10.22 5.75 9.93
CA PHE A 34 9.14 6.60 9.44
C PHE A 34 8.89 7.79 10.37
N ASN A 35 8.69 8.96 9.79
CA ASN A 35 8.08 10.13 10.42
C ASN A 35 6.86 10.55 9.59
N PHE A 36 5.67 10.24 10.09
CA PHE A 36 4.41 10.55 9.40
C PHE A 36 3.99 12.02 9.52
N LYS A 37 4.84 12.92 10.04
CA LYS A 37 4.63 14.38 10.06
C LYS A 37 3.25 14.81 10.60
N GLY A 38 2.73 14.09 11.59
CA GLY A 38 1.43 14.37 12.20
C GLY A 38 0.20 14.06 11.34
N THR A 39 0.33 13.32 10.23
CA THR A 39 -0.84 12.93 9.43
C THR A 39 -1.81 12.00 10.18
N THR A 40 -1.33 11.34 11.24
CA THR A 40 -2.14 10.47 12.09
C THR A 40 -2.91 11.20 13.18
N SER A 41 -2.68 12.50 13.40
CA SER A 41 -3.30 13.25 14.51
C SER A 41 -4.73 13.75 14.21
N ASN A 42 -5.16 13.69 12.96
CA ASN A 42 -6.48 14.14 12.53
C ASN A 42 -7.12 13.06 11.63
N PRO A 43 -8.38 12.67 11.88
CA PRO A 43 -9.05 11.64 11.09
C PRO A 43 -9.06 11.88 9.58
N ALA A 44 -9.32 13.11 9.12
CA ALA A 44 -9.35 13.43 7.69
C ALA A 44 -7.95 13.39 7.07
N LYS A 45 -6.92 13.89 7.78
CA LYS A 45 -5.52 13.76 7.33
C LYS A 45 -5.08 12.29 7.28
N PHE A 46 -5.49 11.50 8.26
CA PHE A 46 -5.20 10.07 8.30
C PHE A 46 -5.85 9.37 7.12
N ALA A 47 -7.14 9.61 6.88
CA ALA A 47 -7.87 8.96 5.79
C ALA A 47 -7.33 9.34 4.40
N ALA A 48 -6.97 10.61 4.19
CA ALA A 48 -6.32 11.06 2.97
C ALA A 48 -4.94 10.42 2.78
N THR A 49 -4.15 10.31 3.85
CA THR A 49 -2.82 9.68 3.81
C THR A 49 -2.92 8.18 3.54
N ALA A 50 -3.84 7.50 4.22
CA ALA A 50 -4.10 6.09 4.01
C ALA A 50 -4.47 5.81 2.55
N GLN A 51 -5.40 6.57 1.95
CA GLN A 51 -5.74 6.41 0.54
C GLN A 51 -4.51 6.50 -0.38
N VAL A 52 -3.62 7.48 -0.16
CA VAL A 52 -2.39 7.61 -0.95
C VAL A 52 -1.48 6.39 -0.78
N LEU A 53 -1.35 5.86 0.44
CA LEU A 53 -0.49 4.71 0.72
C LEU A 53 -1.05 3.42 0.10
N GLU A 54 -2.35 3.14 0.29
CA GLU A 54 -3.00 1.95 -0.28
C GLU A 54 -2.96 1.98 -1.83
N ASP A 55 -3.27 3.13 -2.44
CA ASP A 55 -3.16 3.33 -3.90
C ASP A 55 -1.72 3.10 -4.39
N THR A 56 -0.73 3.54 -3.61
CA THR A 56 0.69 3.33 -3.93
C THR A 56 1.08 1.85 -3.82
N GLY A 57 0.56 1.14 -2.81
CA GLY A 57 0.74 -0.31 -2.62
C GLY A 57 0.24 -1.11 -3.82
N VAL A 58 -1.02 -0.87 -4.24
CA VAL A 58 -1.63 -1.50 -5.43
C VAL A 58 -0.76 -1.27 -6.67
N ALA A 59 -0.37 -0.01 -6.93
CA ALA A 59 0.46 0.33 -8.08
C ALA A 59 1.84 -0.33 -8.04
N ALA A 60 2.43 -0.49 -6.85
CA ALA A 60 3.73 -1.13 -6.67
C ALA A 60 3.68 -2.64 -6.98
N TYR A 61 2.71 -3.35 -6.39
CA TYR A 61 2.53 -4.79 -6.63
C TYR A 61 2.26 -5.07 -8.11
N LEU A 62 1.31 -4.34 -8.71
CA LEU A 62 0.96 -4.55 -10.12
C LEU A 62 2.13 -4.19 -11.05
N GLY A 63 2.86 -3.11 -10.76
CA GLY A 63 4.00 -2.69 -11.58
C GLY A 63 5.20 -3.64 -11.53
N GLN A 64 5.32 -4.46 -10.48
CA GLN A 64 6.42 -5.41 -10.33
C GLN A 64 6.05 -6.85 -10.68
N VAL A 65 4.77 -7.18 -10.89
CA VAL A 65 4.33 -8.57 -11.10
C VAL A 65 5.09 -9.28 -12.23
N GLY A 66 5.40 -8.59 -13.33
CA GLY A 66 6.18 -9.16 -14.45
C GLY A 66 7.69 -9.29 -14.20
N ASN A 67 8.21 -8.59 -13.18
CA ASN A 67 9.62 -8.59 -12.83
C ASN A 67 9.97 -9.67 -11.79
N ILE A 68 8.97 -10.19 -11.06
CA ILE A 68 9.20 -11.23 -10.04
C ILE A 68 9.45 -12.58 -10.72
N LYS A 69 10.68 -13.09 -10.60
CA LYS A 69 11.08 -14.40 -11.16
C LYS A 69 10.88 -15.57 -10.19
N SER A 70 10.92 -15.29 -8.89
CA SER A 70 10.67 -16.31 -7.87
C SER A 70 9.18 -16.61 -7.78
N LYS A 71 8.78 -17.85 -8.07
CA LYS A 71 7.38 -18.29 -7.95
C LYS A 71 6.84 -18.13 -6.53
N THR A 72 7.68 -18.33 -5.51
CA THR A 72 7.31 -18.13 -4.10
C THR A 72 6.99 -16.67 -3.80
N VAL A 73 7.84 -15.74 -4.27
CA VAL A 73 7.61 -14.31 -4.10
C VAL A 73 6.40 -13.85 -4.92
N LEU A 74 6.23 -14.40 -6.13
CA LEU A 74 5.09 -14.08 -6.99
C LEU A 74 3.77 -14.53 -6.37
N ALA A 75 3.72 -15.73 -5.77
CA ALA A 75 2.54 -16.23 -5.07
C ALA A 75 2.20 -15.35 -3.86
N ALA A 76 3.20 -14.99 -3.05
CA ALA A 76 2.99 -14.07 -1.93
C ALA A 76 2.46 -12.71 -2.41
N ALA A 77 3.13 -12.08 -3.36
CA ALA A 77 2.73 -10.79 -3.93
C ALA A 77 1.34 -10.84 -4.57
N GLY A 78 1.04 -11.90 -5.33
CA GLY A 78 -0.25 -12.12 -5.98
C GLY A 78 -1.40 -12.31 -4.98
N SER A 79 -1.12 -12.88 -3.80
CA SER A 79 -2.12 -13.00 -2.73
C SER A 79 -2.39 -11.68 -1.99
N ILE A 80 -1.39 -10.79 -1.92
CA ILE A 80 -1.48 -9.51 -1.21
C ILE A 80 -2.17 -8.44 -2.07
N LEU A 81 -1.83 -8.33 -3.36
CA LEU A 81 -2.39 -7.35 -4.29
C LEU A 81 -3.94 -7.20 -4.22
N PRO A 82 -4.75 -8.27 -4.28
CA PRO A 82 -6.20 -8.13 -4.21
C PRO A 82 -6.70 -7.67 -2.82
N VAL A 83 -5.93 -7.89 -1.75
CA VAL A 83 -6.25 -7.40 -0.40
C VAL A 83 -5.97 -5.90 -0.31
N GLU A 84 -4.82 -5.44 -0.79
CA GLU A 84 -4.47 -4.01 -0.90
C GLU A 84 -5.50 -3.25 -1.75
N ALA A 85 -5.96 -3.85 -2.86
CA ALA A 85 -7.00 -3.25 -3.69
C ALA A 85 -8.33 -3.06 -2.92
N ARG A 86 -8.67 -4.00 -2.03
CA ARG A 86 -9.86 -3.87 -1.16
C ARG A 86 -9.65 -2.82 -0.06
N HIS A 87 -8.43 -2.69 0.48
CA HIS A 87 -8.10 -1.61 1.41
C HIS A 87 -8.22 -0.25 0.74
N ALA A 88 -7.66 -0.09 -0.46
CA ALA A 88 -7.77 1.11 -1.28
C ALA A 88 -9.24 1.45 -1.58
N ALA A 89 -10.06 0.47 -1.97
CA ALA A 89 -11.49 0.66 -2.19
C ALA A 89 -12.23 1.11 -0.91
N TRP A 90 -11.94 0.48 0.24
CA TRP A 90 -12.59 0.82 1.51
C TRP A 90 -12.25 2.24 1.97
N ILE A 91 -10.98 2.65 1.91
CA ILE A 91 -10.61 4.01 2.33
C ILE A 91 -11.14 5.09 1.39
N ARG A 92 -11.28 4.77 0.09
CA ARG A 92 -11.94 5.63 -0.90
C ARG A 92 -13.41 5.83 -0.57
N ASP A 93 -14.11 4.77 -0.17
CA ASP A 93 -15.50 4.85 0.30
C ASP A 93 -15.62 5.74 1.55
N ILE A 94 -14.75 5.53 2.55
CA ILE A 94 -14.67 6.40 3.75
C ILE A 94 -14.40 7.86 3.37
N ASN A 95 -13.62 8.11 2.31
CA ASN A 95 -13.36 9.45 1.77
C ASN A 95 -14.50 9.98 0.87
N GLY A 96 -15.68 9.37 0.90
CA GLY A 96 -16.90 9.87 0.26
C GLY A 96 -17.29 9.15 -1.03
N GLY A 97 -16.54 8.13 -1.46
CA GLY A 97 -16.97 7.13 -2.44
C GLY A 97 -17.25 7.63 -3.87
N ARG A 98 -16.92 8.89 -4.19
CA ARG A 98 -17.31 9.54 -5.47
C ARG A 98 -16.16 10.28 -6.12
N GLY A 99 -16.26 10.49 -7.44
CA GLY A 99 -15.26 11.21 -8.23
C GLY A 99 -13.87 10.61 -8.05
N LYS A 100 -12.91 11.42 -7.57
CA LYS A 100 -11.54 10.95 -7.29
C LYS A 100 -11.45 9.89 -6.19
N ASN A 101 -12.49 9.74 -5.37
CA ASN A 101 -12.60 8.75 -4.28
C ASN A 101 -13.57 7.62 -4.65
N ASN A 102 -13.88 7.42 -5.94
CA ASN A 102 -14.63 6.23 -6.37
C ASN A 102 -13.84 4.95 -5.97
N PRO A 103 -14.46 3.97 -5.27
CA PRO A 103 -13.81 2.71 -4.90
C PRO A 103 -13.37 1.84 -6.08
N ALA A 104 -13.96 2.02 -7.25
CA ALA A 104 -13.59 1.37 -8.51
C ALA A 104 -13.41 2.42 -9.62
N PRO A 105 -12.32 3.20 -9.58
CA PRO A 105 -12.18 4.40 -10.41
C PRO A 105 -11.90 4.09 -11.89
N ALA A 106 -11.46 2.88 -12.23
CA ALA A 106 -11.13 2.46 -13.58
C ALA A 106 -11.32 0.95 -13.78
N ALA A 107 -11.44 0.51 -15.04
CA ALA A 107 -11.50 -0.91 -15.39
C ALA A 107 -10.16 -1.64 -15.22
N PHE A 108 -9.04 -0.92 -15.28
CA PHE A 108 -7.70 -1.46 -15.12
C PHE A 108 -6.87 -0.56 -14.22
N GLU A 109 -6.22 -1.18 -13.23
CA GLU A 109 -5.23 -0.51 -12.40
C GLU A 109 -3.95 -0.22 -13.18
N LYS A 110 -3.24 0.85 -12.78
CA LYS A 110 -1.99 1.26 -13.43
C LYS A 110 -0.80 0.93 -12.54
N GLY A 111 -0.06 -0.11 -12.91
CA GLY A 111 1.21 -0.45 -12.28
C GLY A 111 2.25 0.66 -12.44
N LYS A 112 3.15 0.80 -11.47
CA LYS A 112 4.27 1.74 -11.49
C LYS A 112 5.60 1.04 -11.33
N THR A 113 6.63 1.56 -11.99
CA THR A 113 8.00 1.03 -11.82
C THR A 113 8.51 1.30 -10.41
N ASP A 114 9.51 0.54 -9.99
CA ASP A 114 10.22 0.73 -8.72
C ASP A 114 10.73 2.18 -8.58
N LYS A 115 11.30 2.75 -9.64
CA LYS A 115 11.75 4.15 -9.67
C LYS A 115 10.61 5.14 -9.41
N GLN A 116 9.45 4.91 -10.02
CA GLN A 116 8.27 5.76 -9.81
C GLN A 116 7.72 5.63 -8.39
N ILE A 117 7.63 4.41 -7.85
CA ILE A 117 7.19 4.18 -6.47
C ILE A 117 8.15 4.83 -5.48
N LEU A 118 9.47 4.65 -5.65
CA LEU A 118 10.46 5.28 -4.78
C LEU A 118 10.40 6.81 -4.86
N ALA A 119 10.12 7.39 -6.03
CA ALA A 119 9.94 8.83 -6.16
C ALA A 119 8.69 9.32 -5.41
N ILE A 120 7.56 8.61 -5.52
CA ILE A 120 6.32 8.91 -4.79
C ILE A 120 6.55 8.81 -3.27
N VAL A 121 7.16 7.71 -2.80
CA VAL A 121 7.42 7.53 -1.37
C VAL A 121 8.38 8.59 -0.85
N LYS A 122 9.44 8.94 -1.60
CA LYS A 122 10.36 10.03 -1.23
C LYS A 122 9.67 11.39 -1.14
N SER A 123 8.74 11.70 -2.05
CA SER A 123 8.05 13.00 -2.04
C SER A 123 7.15 13.22 -0.82
N THR A 124 6.70 12.15 -0.15
CA THR A 124 6.03 12.26 1.15
C THR A 124 6.96 12.81 2.25
N GLY A 125 8.26 12.51 2.12
CA GLY A 125 9.27 12.71 3.16
C GLY A 125 8.95 11.95 4.46
N PHE A 126 8.21 10.84 4.38
CA PHE A 126 7.94 9.99 5.54
C PHE A 126 9.10 9.08 5.90
N ILE A 127 9.91 8.66 4.92
CA ILE A 127 11.13 7.90 5.20
C ILE A 127 12.19 8.87 5.71
N VAL A 128 12.77 8.55 6.86
CA VAL A 128 13.80 9.36 7.53
C VAL A 128 15.02 8.52 7.89
N GLY A 129 16.19 9.17 7.93
CA GLY A 129 17.49 8.52 8.08
C GLY A 129 17.98 7.89 6.78
#